data_AF-A0A6I7MZ96-F1
#
_entry.id   AF-A0A6I7MZ96-F1
#
_cell.length_a   1.000
_cell.length_b   1.000
_cell.length_c   1.000
_cell.angle_alpha   90.00
_cell.angle_beta   90.00
_cell.angle_gamma   90.00
#
_symmetry.space_group_name_H-M   'P 1'
#
loop_
_entity.id
_entity.type
_entity.pdbx_description
1 polymer ?
#
loop_
_entity_poly.entity_id
_entity_poly.type
_entity_poly.pdbx_seq_one_letter_code
_entity_poly.pdbx_strand_id
1 'polypeptide(L)'
;MQTNGFFDEIGETIGEAIRVVVEFLLAIFANFFGAFRDFIDGLTRSLGINDSFFSIAVLVIGLLILWGGLRAFLRGSLIGGIVRTLLGLFILSWLMM
;
A
#
# COMPACT_ATOMS: atom_id res chain seq x y z
N MET A 1 56.31 1.15 8.45
CA MET A 1 55.30 2.14 8.02
C MET A 1 54.97 1.91 6.55
N GLN A 2 54.14 0.91 6.19
CA GLN A 2 53.60 0.78 4.82
C GLN A 2 52.51 -0.31 4.70
N THR A 3 51.49 -0.30 5.57
CA THR A 3 50.31 -1.19 5.41
C THR A 3 48.99 -0.42 5.41
N ASN A 4 49.05 0.91 5.48
CA ASN A 4 47.89 1.78 5.62
C ASN A 4 47.29 2.20 4.27
N GLY A 5 47.82 1.75 3.12
CA GLY A 5 47.31 2.15 1.79
C GLY A 5 46.33 1.15 1.18
N PHE A 6 46.70 -0.14 1.17
CA PHE A 6 45.89 -1.17 0.48
C PHE A 6 44.55 -1.44 1.15
N PHE A 7 44.51 -1.56 2.49
CA PHE A 7 43.26 -1.79 3.22
C PHE A 7 42.35 -0.56 3.23
N ASP A 8 42.93 0.64 3.11
CA ASP A 8 42.20 1.92 3.07
C ASP A 8 41.48 2.09 1.72
N GLU A 9 42.20 1.85 0.61
CA GLU A 9 41.65 1.91 -0.76
C GLU A 9 40.54 0.87 -1.01
N ILE A 10 40.69 -0.34 -0.45
CA ILE A 10 39.64 -1.37 -0.50
C ILE A 10 38.42 -0.96 0.34
N GLY A 11 38.65 -0.42 1.53
CA GLY A 11 37.57 0.06 2.40
C GLY A 11 36.77 1.19 1.74
N GLU A 12 37.46 2.13 1.11
CA GLU A 12 36.85 3.23 0.36
C GLU A 12 36.01 2.72 -0.82
N THR A 13 36.57 1.84 -1.65
CA THR A 13 35.87 1.27 -2.82
C THR A 13 34.62 0.49 -2.41
N ILE A 14 34.71 -0.32 -1.36
CA ILE A 14 33.57 -1.08 -0.83
C ILE A 14 32.52 -0.12 -0.23
N GLY A 15 32.96 0.89 0.51
CA GLY A 15 32.07 1.91 1.08
C GLY A 15 31.31 2.67 -0.01
N GLU A 16 31.97 3.05 -1.09
CA GLU A 16 31.36 3.72 -2.23
C GLU A 16 30.36 2.81 -2.96
N ALA A 17 30.72 1.53 -3.18
CA ALA A 17 29.79 0.56 -3.75
C ALA A 17 28.52 0.37 -2.91
N ILE A 18 28.65 0.27 -1.58
CA ILE A 18 27.51 0.19 -0.66
C ILE A 18 26.67 1.47 -0.74
N ARG A 19 27.32 2.65 -0.75
CA ARG A 19 26.63 3.94 -0.85
C ARG A 19 25.76 4.03 -2.10
N VAL A 20 26.29 3.62 -3.26
CA VAL A 20 25.53 3.59 -4.52
C VAL A 20 24.27 2.73 -4.39
N VAL A 21 24.38 1.54 -3.78
CA VAL A 21 23.22 0.65 -3.56
C VAL A 21 22.21 1.30 -2.62
N VAL A 22 22.66 1.89 -1.52
CA VAL A 22 21.76 2.56 -0.55
C VAL A 22 21.04 3.75 -1.18
N GLU A 23 21.75 4.62 -1.91
CA GLU A 23 21.17 5.77 -2.59
C GLU A 23 20.15 5.34 -3.66
N PHE A 24 20.47 4.29 -4.43
CA PHE A 24 19.56 3.71 -5.41
C PHE A 24 18.29 3.17 -4.76
N LEU A 25 18.43 2.39 -3.69
CA LEU A 25 17.28 1.86 -2.95
C LEU A 25 16.44 2.98 -2.36
N LEU A 26 17.07 3.99 -1.73
CA LEU A 26 16.36 5.16 -1.18
C LEU A 26 15.58 5.90 -2.25
N ALA A 27 16.15 6.08 -3.46
CA ALA A 27 15.44 6.71 -4.57
C ALA A 27 14.21 5.90 -5.01
N ILE A 28 14.33 4.57 -5.13
CA ILE A 28 13.21 3.68 -5.45
C ILE A 28 12.12 3.78 -4.38
N PHE A 29 12.51 3.63 -3.11
CA PHE A 29 11.56 3.66 -2.00
C PHE A 29 10.89 5.01 -1.89
N ALA A 30 11.62 6.12 -1.99
CA ALA A 30 11.04 7.46 -1.93
C ALA A 30 10.01 7.69 -3.05
N ASN A 31 10.34 7.29 -4.28
CA ASN A 31 9.42 7.44 -5.41
C ASN A 31 8.20 6.52 -5.28
N PHE A 32 8.39 5.27 -4.83
CA PHE A 32 7.31 4.32 -4.60
C PHE A 32 6.38 4.77 -3.48
N PHE A 33 6.92 5.17 -2.32
CA PHE A 33 6.13 5.67 -1.20
C PHE A 33 5.42 6.99 -1.53
N GLY A 34 6.06 7.86 -2.31
CA GLY A 34 5.43 9.07 -2.85
C GLY A 34 4.21 8.74 -3.70
N ALA A 35 4.39 7.90 -4.73
CA ALA A 35 3.29 7.48 -5.61
C ALA A 35 2.17 6.74 -4.84
N PHE A 36 2.54 5.91 -3.86
CA PHE A 36 1.56 5.22 -3.01
C PHE A 36 0.76 6.21 -2.17
N ARG A 37 1.39 7.22 -1.57
CA ARG A 37 0.70 8.27 -0.83
C ARG A 37 -0.24 9.06 -1.73
N ASP A 38 0.23 9.49 -2.91
CA ASP A 38 -0.59 10.23 -3.86
C ASP A 38 -1.82 9.42 -4.32
N PHE A 39 -1.67 8.11 -4.50
CA PHE A 39 -2.78 7.21 -4.80
C PHE A 39 -3.80 7.15 -3.65
N ILE A 40 -3.33 6.98 -2.40
CA ILE A 40 -4.19 6.94 -1.22
C ILE A 40 -4.90 8.28 -1.02
N ASP A 41 -4.20 9.41 -1.14
CA ASP A 41 -4.77 10.76 -1.03
C ASP A 41 -5.82 11.02 -2.13
N GLY A 42 -5.56 10.56 -3.36
CA GLY A 42 -6.53 10.64 -4.46
C GLY A 42 -7.78 9.81 -4.18
N LEU A 43 -7.61 8.60 -3.65
CA LEU A 43 -8.70 7.69 -3.28
C LEU A 43 -9.55 8.26 -2.15
N THR A 44 -8.92 8.75 -1.07
CA THR A 44 -9.62 9.31 0.09
C THR A 44 -10.40 10.56 -0.30
N ARG A 45 -9.78 11.44 -1.09
CA ARG A 45 -10.41 12.65 -1.65
C ARG A 45 -11.58 12.32 -2.57
N SER A 46 -11.43 11.35 -3.48
CA SER A 46 -12.49 10.98 -4.41
C SER A 46 -13.70 10.36 -3.71
N LEU A 47 -13.46 9.63 -2.62
CA LEU A 47 -14.51 9.00 -1.83
C LEU A 47 -15.06 9.91 -0.72
N GLY A 48 -14.43 11.05 -0.45
CA GLY A 48 -14.81 11.95 0.64
C GLY A 48 -14.57 11.34 2.03
N ILE A 49 -13.64 10.39 2.15
CA ILE A 49 -13.34 9.69 3.41
C ILE A 49 -12.13 10.34 4.09
N ASN A 50 -12.04 10.20 5.40
CA ASN A 50 -10.93 10.76 6.18
C ASN A 50 -9.61 10.05 5.84
N ASP A 51 -8.51 10.82 5.72
CA ASP A 51 -7.17 10.29 5.44
C ASP A 51 -6.57 9.69 6.72
N SER A 52 -6.98 8.46 7.00
CA SER A 52 -6.46 7.67 8.11
C SER A 52 -6.20 6.23 7.69
N PHE A 53 -5.14 5.64 8.24
CA PHE A 53 -4.84 4.21 8.06
C PHE A 53 -6.02 3.32 8.44
N PHE A 54 -6.81 3.72 9.43
CA PHE A 54 -8.02 3.01 9.84
C PHE A 54 -9.08 3.05 8.73
N SER A 55 -9.35 4.22 8.16
CA SER A 55 -10.29 4.38 7.03
C SER A 55 -9.91 3.49 5.85
N ILE A 56 -8.62 3.44 5.50
CA ILE A 56 -8.11 2.61 4.40
C ILE A 56 -8.27 1.11 4.72
N ALA A 57 -7.95 0.68 5.94
CA ALA A 57 -8.15 -0.71 6.34
C ALA A 57 -9.63 -1.12 6.24
N VAL A 58 -10.54 -0.28 6.73
CA VAL A 58 -11.99 -0.51 6.65
C VAL A 58 -12.47 -0.49 5.20
N LEU A 59 -11.94 0.40 4.35
CA LEU A 59 -12.25 0.45 2.91
C LEU A 59 -11.90 -0.87 2.22
N VAL A 60 -10.69 -1.38 2.45
CA VAL A 60 -10.23 -2.66 1.90
C VAL A 60 -11.14 -3.80 2.38
N ILE A 61 -11.49 -3.83 3.66
CA ILE A 61 -12.41 -4.84 4.22
C ILE A 61 -13.79 -4.75 3.56
N GLY A 62 -14.37 -3.55 3.44
CA GLY A 62 -15.65 -3.32 2.79
C GLY A 62 -15.66 -3.80 1.33
N LEU A 63 -14.60 -3.48 0.57
CA LEU A 63 -14.44 -3.94 -0.81
C LEU A 63 -14.27 -5.46 -0.92
N LEU A 64 -13.50 -6.10 -0.02
CA LEU A 64 -13.36 -7.57 0.00
C LEU A 64 -14.69 -8.27 0.31
N ILE A 65 -15.51 -7.69 1.19
CA ILE A 65 -16.86 -8.17 1.48
C ILE A 65 -17.73 -8.04 0.23
N LEU A 66 -17.76 -6.87 -0.42
CA LEU A 66 -18.51 -6.66 -1.66
C LEU A 66 -18.09 -7.63 -2.77
N TRP A 67 -16.80 -7.83 -2.97
CA TRP A 67 -16.27 -8.81 -3.92
C TRP A 67 -16.75 -10.23 -3.59
N GLY A 68 -16.84 -10.57 -2.31
CA GLY A 68 -17.45 -11.81 -1.85
C GLY A 68 -18.95 -11.92 -2.19
N GLY A 69 -19.71 -10.84 -2.05
CA GLY A 69 -21.13 -10.79 -2.42
C GLY A 69 -21.34 -10.96 -3.92
N LEU A 70 -20.56 -10.24 -4.72
CA LEU A 70 -20.55 -10.39 -6.19
C LEU A 70 -20.23 -11.84 -6.59
N ARG A 71 -19.20 -12.44 -5.99
CA ARG A 71 -18.85 -13.86 -6.24
C ARG A 71 -19.95 -14.83 -5.80
N ALA A 72 -20.75 -14.50 -4.78
CA ALA A 72 -21.85 -15.35 -4.34
C ALA A 72 -23.01 -15.36 -5.36
N PHE A 73 -23.32 -14.21 -5.97
CA PHE A 73 -24.28 -14.15 -7.09
C PHE A 73 -23.83 -15.01 -8.28
N LEU A 74 -22.55 -14.95 -8.64
CA LEU A 74 -21.98 -15.77 -9.72
C LEU A 74 -22.04 -17.28 -9.43
N ARG A 75 -22.10 -17.68 -8.16
CA ARG A 75 -22.23 -19.08 -7.73
C ARG A 75 -23.68 -19.52 -7.54
N GLY A 76 -24.66 -18.68 -7.92
CA GLY A 76 -26.09 -18.99 -7.78
C GLY A 76 -26.66 -18.78 -6.36
N SER A 77 -25.89 -18.22 -5.42
CA SER A 77 -26.37 -17.92 -4.08
C SER A 77 -26.95 -16.50 -4.01
N LEU A 78 -28.26 -16.38 -4.25
CA LEU A 78 -28.92 -15.08 -4.25
C LEU A 78 -28.94 -14.43 -2.87
N ILE A 79 -29.37 -15.18 -1.84
CA ILE A 79 -29.48 -14.65 -0.47
C ILE A 79 -28.10 -14.31 0.09
N GLY A 80 -27.11 -15.20 -0.09
CA GLY A 80 -25.74 -14.96 0.35
C GLY A 80 -25.10 -13.77 -0.36
N GLY A 81 -25.39 -13.58 -1.64
CA GLY A 81 -24.99 -12.40 -2.40
C GLY A 81 -25.60 -11.12 -1.83
N ILE A 82 -26.91 -11.08 -1.63
CA ILE A 82 -27.61 -9.90 -1.12
C ILE A 82 -27.08 -9.50 0.26
N VAL A 83 -27.04 -10.44 1.21
CA VAL A 83 -26.59 -10.16 2.58
C VAL A 83 -25.17 -9.59 2.57
N ARG A 84 -24.26 -10.22 1.84
CA ARG A 84 -22.86 -9.81 1.82
C ARG A 84 -22.66 -8.48 1.09
N THR A 85 -23.41 -8.23 0.01
CA THR A 85 -23.39 -6.94 -0.68
C THR A 85 -23.93 -5.83 0.22
N LEU A 86 -25.06 -6.04 0.89
CA LEU A 86 -25.63 -5.03 1.81
C LEU A 86 -24.68 -4.72 2.96
N LEU A 87 -24.03 -5.73 3.55
CA LEU A 87 -23.03 -5.52 4.60
C LEU A 87 -21.83 -4.72 4.10
N GLY A 88 -21.30 -5.05 2.91
CA GLY A 88 -20.20 -4.30 2.33
C GLY A 88 -20.58 -2.85 2.01
N LEU A 89 -21.76 -2.63 1.42
CA LEU A 89 -22.28 -1.29 1.14
C LEU A 89 -22.49 -0.48 2.41
N PHE A 90 -23.01 -1.10 3.47
CA PHE A 90 -23.20 -0.45 4.77
C PHE A 90 -21.88 0.04 5.35
N ILE A 91 -20.86 -0.82 5.37
CA ILE A 91 -19.51 -0.46 5.86
C ILE A 91 -18.92 0.69 5.03
N LEU A 92 -19.01 0.61 3.71
CA LEU A 92 -18.48 1.68 2.84
C LEU A 92 -19.26 2.97 2.97
N SER A 93 -20.59 2.91 3.12
CA SER A 93 -21.42 4.08 3.36
C SER A 93 -21.05 4.79 4.64
N TRP A 94 -20.67 4.04 5.68
CA TRP A 94 -20.26 4.61 6.95
C TRP A 94 -18.91 5.36 6.85
N LEU A 95 -18.03 4.97 5.93
CA LEU A 95 -16.76 5.70 5.72
C LEU A 95 -16.94 7.07 5.09
N MET A 96 -17.99 7.25 4.29
CA MET A 96 -18.27 8.48 3.54
C MET A 96 -19.10 9.50 4.34
N MET A 97 -19.44 9.17 5.59
CA MET A 97 -20.18 10.02 6.53
C MET A 97 -19.22 10.68 7.51
#